data_AF-A0AAW8CNK1-F1
#
_entry.id   AF-A0AAW8CNK1-F1
#
_cell.length_a   1.000
_cell.length_b   1.000
_cell.length_c   1.000
_cell.angle_alpha   90.00
_cell.angle_beta   90.00
_cell.angle_gamma   90.00
#
_symmetry.space_group_name_H-M   'P 1'
#
loop_
_entity.id
_entity.type
_entity.pdbx_description
1 polymer ?
#
loop_
_entity_poly.entity_id
_entity_poly.type
_entity_poly.pdbx_seq_one_letter_code
_entity_poly.pdbx_strand_id
1 'polypeptide(L)'
;MLFSLNPFFFSPAFADAQPIIAQKINLGVNLAGRSKVDCFSGDNTVVGVTVYNSSTRLLKSFILSGPNWTKQTKLGTFNPDNSGLSKVHYLNDDGTVATGVAKNDNERDPRGRGIIWSGPNWATKTELGSLRADNTGISDVAGLSSDGTIA
;
A
#
# COMPACT_ATOMS: atom_id res chain seq x y z
N MET A 1 -24.09 -41.50 54.99
CA MET A 1 -23.10 -41.00 54.01
C MET A 1 -23.90 -40.40 52.85
N LEU A 2 -24.01 -39.08 52.80
CA LEU A 2 -24.61 -38.37 51.66
C LEU A 2 -23.49 -38.06 50.68
N PHE A 3 -23.60 -38.53 49.43
CA PHE A 3 -22.72 -38.08 48.35
C PHE A 3 -23.36 -36.84 47.70
N SER A 4 -22.72 -35.68 47.81
CA SER A 4 -23.10 -34.50 47.04
C SER A 4 -22.55 -34.62 45.62
N LEU A 5 -23.44 -34.61 44.62
CA LEU A 5 -23.04 -34.44 43.22
C LEU A 5 -22.70 -32.97 42.98
N ASN A 6 -21.45 -32.70 42.62
CA ASN A 6 -21.02 -31.42 42.06
C ASN A 6 -21.70 -31.23 40.69
N PRO A 7 -22.48 -30.16 40.46
CA PRO A 7 -22.86 -29.80 39.11
C PRO A 7 -21.64 -29.13 38.47
N PHE A 8 -20.97 -29.85 37.56
CA PHE A 8 -20.04 -29.24 36.63
C PHE A 8 -20.80 -28.21 35.80
N PHE A 9 -20.61 -26.92 36.11
CA PHE A 9 -20.98 -25.84 35.22
C PHE A 9 -20.06 -25.90 33.99
N PHE A 10 -20.58 -26.40 32.87
CA PHE A 10 -19.96 -26.14 31.57
C PHE A 10 -20.10 -24.65 31.29
N SER A 11 -19.00 -23.90 31.34
CA SER A 11 -18.94 -22.58 30.71
C SER A 11 -19.17 -22.75 29.20
N PRO A 12 -19.98 -21.90 28.54
CA PRO A 12 -20.13 -22.00 27.10
C PRO A 12 -18.78 -21.74 26.45
N ALA A 13 -18.32 -22.68 25.62
CA ALA A 13 -17.18 -22.47 24.76
C ALA A 13 -17.41 -21.17 23.97
N PHE A 14 -16.48 -20.22 24.05
CA PHE A 14 -16.46 -19.09 23.14
C PHE A 14 -16.36 -19.66 21.72
N ALA A 15 -17.45 -19.61 20.97
CA ALA A 15 -17.43 -19.96 19.56
C ALA A 15 -16.55 -18.90 18.87
N ASP A 16 -15.34 -19.30 18.50
CA ASP A 16 -14.41 -18.43 17.78
C ASP A 16 -15.03 -18.09 16.43
N ALA A 17 -15.47 -16.84 16.28
CA ALA A 17 -16.14 -16.38 15.08
C ALA A 17 -15.15 -16.51 13.92
N GLN A 18 -15.54 -17.30 12.91
CA GLN A 18 -14.69 -17.47 11.72
C GLN A 18 -14.52 -16.14 11.00
N PRO A 19 -13.34 -15.85 10.43
CA PRO A 19 -13.11 -14.61 9.71
C PRO A 19 -14.09 -14.50 8.53
N ILE A 20 -14.85 -13.40 8.48
CA ILE A 20 -15.74 -13.05 7.37
C ILE A 20 -15.30 -11.74 6.72
N ILE A 21 -15.57 -11.62 5.42
CA ILE A 21 -15.40 -10.35 4.71
C ILE A 21 -16.61 -9.47 5.05
N ALA A 22 -16.42 -8.50 5.95
CA ALA A 22 -17.48 -7.58 6.36
C ALA A 22 -17.72 -6.44 5.35
N GLN A 23 -16.70 -6.06 4.59
CA GLN A 23 -16.76 -4.96 3.63
C GLN A 23 -15.99 -5.32 2.35
N LYS A 24 -16.45 -4.79 1.22
CA LYS A 24 -15.80 -4.96 -0.08
C LYS A 24 -15.29 -3.61 -0.58
N ILE A 25 -14.00 -3.57 -0.94
CA ILE A 25 -13.41 -2.38 -1.57
C ILE A 25 -13.93 -2.24 -3.00
N ASN A 26 -14.41 -1.05 -3.33
CA ASN A 26 -14.64 -0.67 -4.71
C ASN A 26 -13.38 0.00 -5.25
N LEU A 27 -12.70 -0.66 -6.19
CA LEU A 27 -11.47 -0.14 -6.73
C LEU A 27 -11.65 1.17 -7.51
N GLY A 28 -12.86 1.46 -8.05
CA GLY A 28 -13.28 2.71 -8.71
C GLY A 28 -12.37 3.30 -9.81
N VAL A 29 -11.21 2.69 -10.07
CA VAL A 29 -10.16 3.14 -10.96
C VAL A 29 -10.53 2.79 -12.39
N ASN A 30 -10.92 3.79 -13.16
CA ASN A 30 -11.36 3.62 -14.54
C ASN A 30 -10.17 3.73 -15.51
N LEU A 31 -9.23 2.79 -15.41
CA LEU A 31 -8.19 2.61 -16.40
C LEU A 31 -8.41 1.26 -17.09
N ALA A 32 -8.25 1.22 -18.41
CA ALA A 32 -8.60 0.10 -19.28
C ALA A 32 -7.66 -1.12 -19.14
N GLY A 33 -7.43 -1.64 -17.94
CA GLY A 33 -6.56 -2.79 -17.71
C GLY A 33 -6.81 -3.50 -16.38
N ARG A 34 -5.83 -4.28 -15.92
CA ARG A 34 -5.90 -5.05 -14.67
C ARG A 34 -5.56 -4.18 -13.46
N SER A 35 -6.24 -4.43 -12.34
CA SER A 35 -5.98 -3.76 -11.06
C SER A 35 -5.64 -4.79 -9.99
N LYS A 36 -4.79 -4.42 -9.04
CA LYS A 36 -4.39 -5.24 -7.90
C LYS A 36 -4.35 -4.38 -6.63
N VAL A 37 -4.92 -4.90 -5.54
CA VAL A 37 -4.65 -4.39 -4.20
C VAL A 37 -3.29 -4.92 -3.75
N ASP A 38 -2.36 -4.03 -3.41
CA ASP A 38 -1.00 -4.38 -3.05
C ASP A 38 -0.79 -4.37 -1.53
N CYS A 39 -1.39 -3.42 -0.81
CA CYS A 39 -1.22 -3.26 0.63
C CYS A 39 -2.42 -2.55 1.29
N PHE A 40 -2.50 -2.71 2.61
CA PHE A 40 -3.43 -2.02 3.50
C PHE A 40 -2.62 -1.30 4.58
N SER A 41 -3.10 -0.17 5.07
CA SER A 41 -2.64 0.38 6.34
C SER A 41 -3.08 -0.54 7.49
N GLY A 42 -2.34 -0.51 8.59
CA GLY A 42 -2.63 -1.33 9.79
C GLY A 42 -4.00 -1.03 10.40
N ASP A 43 -4.46 0.22 10.32
CA ASP A 43 -5.78 0.66 10.76
C ASP A 43 -6.93 0.34 9.77
N ASN A 44 -6.60 -0.26 8.62
CA ASN A 44 -7.50 -0.57 7.51
C ASN A 44 -8.20 0.65 6.87
N THR A 45 -7.78 1.89 7.11
CA THR A 45 -8.45 3.08 6.53
C THR A 45 -7.92 3.46 5.15
N VAL A 46 -6.74 2.96 4.77
CA VAL A 46 -6.04 3.31 3.53
C VAL A 46 -5.60 2.04 2.80
N VAL A 47 -5.72 2.05 1.47
CA VAL A 47 -5.37 0.90 0.61
C VAL A 47 -4.50 1.34 -0.55
N GLY A 48 -3.38 0.65 -0.75
CA GLY A 48 -2.51 0.82 -1.91
C GLY A 48 -2.93 -0.10 -3.05
N VAL A 49 -3.13 0.47 -4.23
CA VAL A 49 -3.59 -0.23 -5.43
C VAL A 49 -2.69 0.09 -6.61
N THR A 50 -2.29 -0.92 -7.36
CA THR A 50 -1.61 -0.75 -8.66
C THR A 50 -2.52 -1.16 -9.79
N VAL A 51 -2.56 -0.32 -10.84
CA VAL A 51 -3.39 -0.50 -12.02
C VAL A 51 -2.51 -0.48 -13.27
N TYR A 52 -2.69 -1.44 -14.16
CA TYR A 52 -2.06 -1.42 -15.47
C TYR A 52 -2.88 -0.57 -16.43
N ASN A 53 -2.28 0.50 -16.94
CA ASN A 53 -2.89 1.37 -17.94
C ASN A 53 -2.53 0.87 -19.33
N SER A 54 -3.49 0.29 -20.06
CA SER A 54 -3.24 -0.30 -21.39
C SER A 54 -2.87 0.72 -22.47
N SER A 55 -3.31 1.98 -22.34
CA SER A 55 -2.97 3.05 -23.30
C SER A 55 -1.49 3.43 -23.22
N THR A 56 -0.93 3.46 -22.00
CA THR A 56 0.48 3.80 -21.76
C THR A 56 1.39 2.58 -21.62
N ARG A 57 0.80 1.39 -21.43
CA ARG A 57 1.48 0.13 -21.09
C ARG A 57 2.31 0.21 -19.80
N LEU A 58 1.89 1.04 -18.86
CA LEU A 58 2.59 1.28 -17.60
C LEU A 58 1.70 0.96 -16.40
N LEU A 59 2.34 0.54 -15.31
CA LEU A 59 1.71 0.48 -14.00
C LEU A 59 1.54 1.90 -13.43
N LYS A 60 0.41 2.13 -12.77
CA LYS A 60 0.08 3.35 -12.06
C LYS A 60 -0.41 2.98 -10.67
N SER A 61 0.23 3.54 -9.64
CA SER A 61 -0.21 3.37 -8.26
C SER A 61 -1.21 4.43 -7.83
N PHE A 62 -2.12 4.01 -6.96
CA PHE A 62 -3.17 4.81 -6.36
C PHE A 62 -3.28 4.47 -4.89
N ILE A 63 -3.66 5.47 -4.09
CA ILE A 63 -4.14 5.31 -2.73
C ILE A 63 -5.65 5.49 -2.72
N LEU A 64 -6.36 4.51 -2.15
CA LEU A 64 -7.78 4.60 -1.85
C LEU A 64 -7.96 4.94 -0.38
N SER A 65 -8.78 5.96 -0.09
CA SER A 65 -9.00 6.47 1.28
C SER A 65 -10.42 7.01 1.45
N GLY A 66 -10.73 7.46 2.67
CA GLY A 66 -12.03 8.00 3.05
C GLY A 66 -13.08 6.90 3.25
N PRO A 67 -14.33 7.29 3.58
CA PRO A 67 -15.41 6.34 3.81
C PRO A 67 -15.57 5.38 2.62
N ASN A 68 -15.56 4.07 2.92
CA ASN A 68 -15.64 2.99 1.93
C ASN A 68 -14.58 3.06 0.81
N TRP A 69 -13.41 3.67 1.07
CA TRP A 69 -12.28 3.78 0.12
C TRP A 69 -12.64 4.43 -1.23
N THR A 70 -13.58 5.38 -1.19
CA THR A 70 -14.12 6.03 -2.40
C THR A 70 -13.22 7.14 -2.95
N LYS A 71 -12.35 7.74 -2.14
CA LYS A 71 -11.40 8.76 -2.59
C LYS A 71 -10.20 8.09 -3.22
N GLN A 72 -9.89 8.46 -4.45
CA GLN A 72 -8.75 7.93 -5.20
C GLN A 72 -7.68 9.01 -5.37
N THR A 73 -6.47 8.71 -4.94
CA THR A 73 -5.31 9.61 -5.10
C THR A 73 -4.26 8.90 -5.93
N LYS A 74 -3.99 9.40 -7.14
CA LYS A 74 -2.94 8.87 -7.99
C LYS A 74 -1.58 9.24 -7.40
N LEU A 75 -0.72 8.26 -7.16
CA LEU A 75 0.64 8.51 -6.71
C LEU A 75 1.52 8.93 -7.89
N GLY A 76 2.37 9.91 -7.63
CA GLY A 76 3.25 10.49 -8.63
C GLY A 76 4.55 9.71 -8.82
N THR A 77 5.35 10.15 -9.79
CA THR A 77 6.71 9.65 -10.04
C THR A 77 7.71 10.80 -9.83
N PHE A 78 9.00 10.56 -10.05
CA PHE A 78 10.00 11.63 -9.99
C PHE A 78 9.97 12.52 -11.23
N ASN A 79 9.33 12.09 -12.33
CA ASN A 79 9.10 12.97 -13.48
C ASN A 79 8.25 14.18 -13.07
N PRO A 80 8.56 15.41 -13.54
CA PRO A 80 7.80 16.61 -13.20
C PRO A 80 6.29 16.53 -13.52
N ASP A 81 5.93 15.81 -14.58
CA ASP A 81 4.55 15.59 -15.02
C ASP A 81 3.91 14.32 -14.42
N ASN A 82 4.59 13.64 -13.48
CA ASN A 82 4.21 12.35 -12.90
C ASN A 82 3.99 11.24 -13.94
N SER A 83 4.63 11.34 -15.11
CA SER A 83 4.62 10.29 -16.13
C SER A 83 5.53 9.11 -15.75
N GLY A 84 5.41 8.00 -16.48
CA GLY A 84 6.20 6.79 -16.18
C GLY A 84 5.54 5.82 -15.20
N LEU A 85 6.21 4.70 -14.94
CA LEU A 85 5.71 3.64 -14.07
C LEU A 85 5.68 4.09 -12.59
N SER A 86 4.62 3.74 -11.88
CA SER A 86 4.57 3.76 -10.42
C SER A 86 3.89 2.51 -9.88
N LYS A 87 4.40 1.99 -8.77
CA LYS A 87 3.85 0.84 -8.06
C LYS A 87 4.02 1.05 -6.56
N VAL A 88 2.95 0.84 -5.81
CA VAL A 88 2.96 0.91 -4.34
C VAL A 88 3.20 -0.49 -3.77
N HIS A 89 4.02 -0.57 -2.73
CA HIS A 89 4.39 -1.82 -2.07
C HIS A 89 3.84 -1.89 -0.65
N TYR A 90 4.04 -0.84 0.15
CA TYR A 90 3.66 -0.83 1.57
C TYR A 90 3.03 0.49 1.99
N LEU A 91 2.25 0.42 3.07
CA LEU A 91 1.71 1.54 3.83
C LEU A 91 2.11 1.35 5.29
N ASN A 92 2.35 2.44 6.01
CA ASN A 92 2.51 2.39 7.46
C ASN A 92 1.13 2.23 8.14
N ASP A 93 1.10 2.14 9.47
CA ASP A 93 -0.11 1.73 10.20
C ASP A 93 -1.30 2.68 10.00
N ASP A 94 -1.04 3.99 9.91
CA ASP A 94 -2.07 5.02 9.67
C ASP A 94 -2.20 5.43 8.19
N GLY A 95 -1.44 4.78 7.31
CA GLY A 95 -1.44 5.02 5.87
C GLY A 95 -0.90 6.39 5.44
N THR A 96 -0.34 7.21 6.33
CA THR A 96 0.20 8.53 5.98
C THR A 96 1.51 8.48 5.18
N VAL A 97 2.20 7.35 5.23
CA VAL A 97 3.42 7.06 4.47
C VAL A 97 3.18 5.84 3.59
N ALA A 98 3.50 5.97 2.31
CA ALA A 98 3.48 4.87 1.36
C ALA A 98 4.87 4.69 0.75
N THR A 99 5.25 3.46 0.42
CA THR A 99 6.53 3.17 -0.24
C THR A 99 6.33 2.33 -1.49
N GLY A 100 7.32 2.37 -2.38
CA GLY A 100 7.32 1.51 -3.54
C GLY A 100 8.41 1.85 -4.55
N VAL A 101 8.09 1.68 -5.83
CA VAL A 101 8.98 1.97 -6.95
C VAL A 101 8.32 2.94 -7.92
N ALA A 102 9.07 3.95 -8.36
CA ALA A 102 8.64 4.90 -9.37
C ALA A 102 9.72 5.12 -10.44
N LYS A 103 9.27 5.56 -11.62
CA LYS A 103 10.14 6.06 -12.68
C LYS A 103 10.94 7.26 -12.18
N ASN A 104 12.26 7.22 -12.35
CA ASN A 104 13.12 8.38 -12.13
C ASN A 104 13.07 9.37 -13.31
N ASP A 105 13.50 10.60 -13.05
CA ASP A 105 13.61 11.70 -14.01
C ASP A 105 14.94 11.71 -14.78
N ASN A 106 15.84 10.78 -14.47
CA ASN A 106 17.12 10.67 -15.13
C ASN A 106 17.01 9.87 -16.44
N GLU A 107 16.99 10.59 -17.57
CA GLU A 107 16.94 10.00 -18.90
C GLU A 107 18.09 9.03 -19.19
N ARG A 108 19.26 9.22 -18.57
CA ARG A 108 20.43 8.35 -18.77
C ARG A 108 20.33 7.03 -17.99
N ASP A 109 19.45 6.94 -17.01
CA ASP A 109 19.20 5.71 -16.26
C ASP A 109 17.69 5.50 -16.09
N PRO A 110 16.98 5.03 -17.13
CA PRO A 110 15.51 5.05 -17.18
C PRO A 110 14.83 4.04 -16.23
N ARG A 111 15.56 3.45 -15.30
CA ARG A 111 15.10 2.39 -14.41
C ARG A 111 14.22 2.94 -13.27
N GLY A 112 13.50 2.05 -12.61
CA GLY A 112 12.76 2.40 -11.40
C GLY A 112 13.69 2.72 -10.23
N ARG A 113 13.19 3.56 -9.32
CA ARG A 113 13.83 3.93 -8.05
C ARG A 113 12.88 3.72 -6.89
N GLY A 114 13.44 3.32 -5.76
CA GLY A 114 12.75 3.28 -4.48
C GLY A 114 12.25 4.67 -4.13
N ILE A 115 10.98 4.76 -3.79
CA ILE A 115 10.28 6.02 -3.50
C ILE A 115 9.48 5.89 -2.21
N ILE A 116 9.53 6.96 -1.41
CA ILE A 116 8.63 7.19 -0.28
C ILE A 116 7.68 8.31 -0.68
N TRP A 117 6.38 8.06 -0.62
CA TRP A 117 5.35 9.07 -0.75
C TRP A 117 4.80 9.46 0.63
N SER A 118 4.76 10.76 0.93
CA SER A 118 4.29 11.27 2.22
C SER A 118 3.66 12.66 2.12
N GLY A 119 3.22 13.20 3.26
CA GLY A 119 2.60 14.52 3.36
C GLY A 119 1.18 14.56 2.78
N PRO A 120 0.60 15.77 2.68
CA PRO A 120 -0.77 15.93 2.20
C PRO A 120 -0.98 15.29 0.82
N ASN A 121 -1.94 14.36 0.75
CA ASN A 121 -2.25 13.58 -0.45
C ASN A 121 -1.02 12.83 -1.03
N TRP A 122 -0.06 12.42 -0.19
CA TRP A 122 1.13 11.66 -0.62
C TRP A 122 1.94 12.38 -1.72
N ALA A 123 1.93 13.72 -1.70
CA ALA A 123 2.53 14.54 -2.74
C ALA A 123 4.05 14.66 -2.63
N THR A 124 4.59 14.58 -1.40
CA THR A 124 6.03 14.58 -1.13
C THR A 124 6.62 13.25 -1.61
N LYS A 125 7.73 13.31 -2.35
CA LYS A 125 8.40 12.15 -2.93
C LYS A 125 9.87 12.18 -2.53
N THR A 126 10.29 11.17 -1.79
CA THR A 126 11.69 11.01 -1.39
C THR A 126 12.28 9.82 -2.14
N GLU A 127 13.36 10.05 -2.89
CA GLU A 127 14.12 8.99 -3.55
C GLU A 127 15.11 8.37 -2.55
N LEU A 128 15.19 7.03 -2.48
CA LEU A 128 16.18 6.35 -1.65
C LEU A 128 17.59 6.33 -2.25
N GLY A 129 17.71 6.60 -3.55
CA GLY A 129 18.96 6.43 -4.29
C GLY A 129 19.36 4.96 -4.45
N SER A 130 20.64 4.71 -4.67
CA SER A 130 21.22 3.38 -4.81
C SER A 130 22.57 3.31 -4.07
N LEU A 131 23.09 2.10 -3.90
CA LEU A 131 24.41 1.87 -3.32
C LEU A 131 25.59 2.14 -4.29
N ARG A 132 25.32 2.59 -5.52
CA ARG A 132 26.38 2.92 -6.47
C ARG A 132 26.96 4.29 -6.12
N ALA A 133 28.27 4.45 -6.30
CA ALA A 133 28.96 5.71 -6.02
C ALA A 133 28.43 6.90 -6.83
N ASP A 134 27.88 6.63 -8.01
CA ASP A 134 27.23 7.61 -8.90
C ASP A 134 25.71 7.75 -8.65
N ASN A 135 25.17 7.09 -7.61
CA ASN A 135 23.75 6.99 -7.29
C ASN A 135 22.86 6.48 -8.45
N THR A 136 23.46 5.82 -9.44
CA THR A 136 22.74 5.20 -10.57
C THR A 136 22.28 3.77 -10.23
N GLY A 137 21.45 3.15 -11.06
CA GLY A 137 21.02 1.76 -10.88
C GLY A 137 19.75 1.58 -10.04
N ILE A 138 19.16 0.38 -10.14
CA ILE A 138 17.84 0.08 -9.58
C ILE A 138 17.86 0.13 -8.05
N SER A 139 16.83 0.74 -7.48
CA SER A 139 16.45 0.54 -6.08
C SER A 139 14.96 0.29 -5.96
N ASP A 140 14.58 -0.33 -4.86
CA ASP A 140 13.20 -0.69 -4.53
C ASP A 140 13.03 -0.63 -3.01
N VAL A 141 11.79 -0.46 -2.54
CA VAL A 141 11.47 -0.47 -1.11
C VAL A 141 10.74 -1.76 -0.77
N ALA A 142 11.39 -2.61 0.02
CA ALA A 142 10.91 -3.95 0.37
C ALA A 142 10.36 -4.07 1.80
N GLY A 143 10.37 -2.97 2.57
CA GLY A 143 9.84 -2.92 3.93
C GLY A 143 9.49 -1.50 4.34
N LEU A 144 8.64 -1.39 5.36
CA LEU A 144 8.30 -0.12 5.99
C LEU A 144 7.92 -0.40 7.44
N SER A 145 8.45 0.37 8.38
CA SER A 145 8.06 0.28 9.79
C SER A 145 6.64 0.80 9.99
N SER A 146 5.95 0.25 11.00
CA SER A 146 4.58 0.65 11.36
C SER A 146 4.40 2.15 11.60
N ASP A 147 5.42 2.82 12.15
CA ASP A 147 5.42 4.27 12.39
C ASP A 147 5.82 5.10 11.16
N GLY A 148 6.21 4.46 10.05
CA GLY A 148 6.60 5.13 8.81
C GLY A 148 7.99 5.79 8.83
N THR A 149 8.79 5.57 9.88
CA THR A 149 10.08 6.27 10.06
C THR A 149 11.28 5.54 9.42
N ILE A 150 11.15 4.24 9.14
CA ILE A 150 12.21 3.39 8.57
C ILE A 150 11.66 2.66 7.33
N ALA A 151 12.40 2.69 6.23
CA ALA A 151 12.07 2.08 4.93
C ALA A 151 13.30 1.42 4.30
#